data_AF-A0A1Y1XMC7-F1
#
_entry.id   AF-A0A1Y1XMC7-F1
#
_cell.length_a   1.000
_cell.length_b   1.000
_cell.length_c   1.000
_cell.angle_alpha   90.00
_cell.angle_beta   90.00
_cell.angle_gamma   90.00
#
_symmetry.space_group_name_H-M   'P 1'
#
loop_
_entity.id
_entity.type
_entity.pdbx_description
1 polymer ?
#
loop_
_entity_poly.entity_id
_entity_poly.type
_entity_poly.pdbx_seq_one_letter_code
_entity_poly.pdbx_strand_id
1 'polypeptide(L)'
;MVDKNNENKKVDAVQQKQEQQQEQQQQQQQQRQEPENKSKLKELLPAILRMVFFFALYKIMTNVAQNKLNNQSSTKQPPQFVGKNDNQNPDSKVLPNQNENNFIVRNLWKTNENTKTDLYVYLSENEIFSEFNDESKLLWNINDIKYHDYNVNYDKEFKVKLPESVLNNGTYYLHSFLTFSGVSPNPQNSSFDRKKITYNKKCKIKYI
;
A
#
# COMPACT_ATOMS: atom_id res chain seq x y z
N MET A 1 47.84 44.64 -82.64
CA MET A 1 47.25 45.70 -81.81
C MET A 1 46.11 45.07 -81.02
N VAL A 2 46.13 45.21 -79.69
CA VAL A 2 45.07 44.89 -78.72
C VAL A 2 44.97 43.42 -78.23
N ASP A 3 45.86 43.13 -77.27
CA ASP A 3 45.58 42.59 -75.92
C ASP A 3 44.85 41.24 -75.72
N LYS A 4 45.60 40.13 -75.92
CA LYS A 4 45.31 38.81 -75.31
C LYS A 4 45.52 38.75 -73.78
N ASN A 5 45.76 39.89 -73.13
CA ASN A 5 46.11 39.98 -71.70
C ASN A 5 44.90 40.12 -70.76
N ASN A 6 43.66 40.09 -71.27
CA ASN A 6 42.46 40.31 -70.45
C ASN A 6 41.58 39.06 -70.24
N GLU A 7 41.90 37.92 -70.86
CA GLU A 7 41.18 36.65 -70.63
C GLU A 7 41.84 35.81 -69.54
N ASN A 8 43.18 35.73 -69.48
CA ASN A 8 43.87 34.95 -68.44
C ASN A 8 43.60 35.47 -67.02
N LYS A 9 43.48 36.79 -66.84
CA LYS A 9 43.21 37.39 -65.51
C LYS A 9 41.83 37.05 -64.95
N LYS A 10 40.88 36.67 -65.82
CA LYS A 10 39.52 36.30 -65.44
C LYS A 10 39.42 34.81 -65.07
N VAL A 11 40.24 33.96 -65.68
CA VAL A 11 40.28 32.51 -65.40
C VAL A 11 40.96 32.26 -64.04
N ASP A 12 42.06 32.96 -63.75
CA ASP A 12 42.78 32.81 -62.47
C ASP A 12 41.93 33.25 -61.26
N ALA A 13 41.11 34.30 -61.42
CA ALA A 13 40.21 34.79 -60.38
C ALA A 13 39.04 33.84 -60.11
N VAL A 14 38.60 33.06 -61.11
CA VAL A 14 37.55 32.04 -60.94
C VAL A 14 38.12 30.79 -60.28
N GLN A 15 39.34 30.39 -60.65
CA GLN A 15 40.06 29.26 -60.05
C GLN A 15 40.32 29.50 -58.55
N GLN A 16 40.83 30.68 -58.17
CA GLN A 16 41.09 31.02 -56.77
C GLN A 16 39.80 31.10 -55.92
N LYS A 17 38.68 31.51 -56.52
CA LYS A 17 37.39 31.57 -55.82
C LYS A 17 36.80 30.17 -55.61
N GLN A 18 37.07 29.22 -56.50
CA GLN A 18 36.66 27.82 -56.35
C GLN A 18 37.51 27.09 -55.31
N GLU A 19 38.82 27.34 -55.26
CA GLU A 19 39.70 26.76 -54.24
C GLU A 19 39.37 27.28 -52.84
N GLN A 20 39.11 28.58 -52.66
CA GLN A 20 38.67 29.13 -51.36
C GLN A 20 37.30 28.58 -50.92
N GLN A 21 36.38 28.30 -51.85
CA GLN A 21 35.11 27.67 -51.51
C GLN A 21 35.27 26.18 -51.15
N GLN A 22 36.21 25.46 -51.77
CA GLN A 22 36.51 24.08 -51.40
C GLN A 22 37.24 23.98 -50.06
N GLU A 23 38.16 24.88 -49.74
CA GLU A 23 38.82 24.92 -48.42
C GLU A 23 37.83 25.29 -47.30
N GLN A 24 36.90 26.24 -47.53
CA GLN A 24 35.83 26.53 -46.56
C GLN A 24 34.88 25.34 -46.36
N GLN A 25 34.58 24.57 -47.40
CA GLN A 25 33.74 23.37 -47.27
C GLN A 25 34.48 22.23 -46.56
N GLN A 26 35.79 22.07 -46.76
CA GLN A 26 36.57 21.07 -46.02
C GLN A 26 36.75 21.43 -44.54
N GLN A 27 36.94 22.71 -44.20
CA GLN A 27 37.01 23.14 -42.79
C GLN A 27 35.66 23.00 -42.07
N GLN A 28 34.52 23.14 -42.75
CA GLN A 28 33.20 22.86 -42.15
C GLN A 28 32.89 21.37 -41.95
N GLN A 29 33.57 20.46 -42.65
CA GLN A 29 33.37 19.02 -42.46
C GLN A 29 34.23 18.42 -41.34
N GLN A 30 35.36 19.03 -40.99
CA GLN A 30 36.21 18.54 -39.89
C GLN A 30 35.73 18.94 -38.48
N GLN A 31 34.81 19.89 -38.32
CA GLN A 31 34.26 20.26 -37.01
C GLN A 31 33.00 19.48 -36.58
N ARG A 32 32.54 18.48 -37.35
CA ARG A 32 31.24 17.81 -37.07
C ARG A 32 31.32 16.38 -36.54
N GLN A 33 32.44 15.96 -35.94
CA GLN A 33 32.53 14.66 -35.27
C GLN A 33 33.12 14.79 -33.86
N GLU A 34 32.34 15.34 -32.92
CA GLU A 34 32.44 14.97 -31.50
C GLU A 34 31.35 13.92 -31.21
N PRO A 35 31.65 12.81 -30.52
CA PRO A 35 30.69 11.72 -30.36
C PRO A 35 29.54 12.15 -29.43
N GLU A 36 28.34 12.19 -30.01
CA GLU A 36 27.01 12.52 -29.44
C GLU A 36 26.68 11.81 -28.10
N ASN A 37 27.44 10.79 -27.72
CA ASN A 37 27.24 10.00 -26.51
C ASN A 37 27.74 10.70 -25.23
N LYS A 38 28.68 11.66 -25.34
CA LYS A 38 29.21 12.39 -24.17
C LYS A 38 28.30 13.53 -23.69
N SER A 39 27.44 14.12 -24.54
CA SER A 39 26.52 15.19 -24.11
C SER A 39 25.36 14.63 -23.29
N LYS A 40 24.77 13.51 -23.73
CA LYS A 40 23.63 12.88 -23.05
C LYS A 40 23.95 12.45 -21.61
N LEU A 41 25.16 11.92 -21.37
CA LEU A 41 25.61 11.59 -20.01
C LEU A 41 25.89 12.82 -19.15
N LYS A 42 26.41 13.92 -19.73
CA LYS A 42 26.63 15.18 -19.03
C LYS A 42 25.32 15.89 -18.65
N GLU A 43 24.29 15.74 -19.46
CA GLU A 43 22.94 16.27 -19.19
C GLU A 43 22.18 15.46 -18.12
N LEU A 44 22.43 14.14 -18.04
CA LEU A 44 21.78 13.26 -17.06
C LEU A 44 22.50 13.18 -15.71
N LEU A 45 23.79 13.52 -15.65
CA LEU A 45 24.60 13.62 -14.44
C LEU A 45 23.91 14.34 -13.26
N PRO A 46 23.34 15.55 -13.42
CA PRO A 46 22.65 16.25 -12.33
C PRO A 46 21.39 15.51 -11.85
N ALA A 47 20.67 14.81 -12.73
CA ALA A 47 19.49 14.03 -12.37
C ALA A 47 19.86 12.75 -11.60
N ILE A 48 20.92 12.06 -12.04
CA ILE A 48 21.47 10.87 -11.36
C ILE A 48 21.98 11.26 -9.97
N LEU A 49 22.70 12.39 -9.84
CA LEU A 49 23.19 12.87 -8.56
C LEU A 49 22.05 13.15 -7.58
N ARG A 50 20.93 13.73 -8.06
CA ARG A 50 19.72 13.94 -7.24
C ARG A 50 19.10 12.61 -6.79
N MET A 51 18.98 11.61 -7.68
CA MET A 51 18.45 10.30 -7.29
C MET A 51 19.32 9.62 -6.22
N VAL A 52 20.65 9.65 -6.38
CA VAL A 52 21.58 9.08 -5.38
C VAL A 52 21.49 9.84 -4.05
N PHE A 53 21.35 11.16 -4.09
CA PHE A 53 21.15 11.99 -2.89
C PHE A 53 19.86 11.63 -2.15
N PHE A 54 18.73 11.53 -2.84
CA PHE A 54 17.46 11.11 -2.22
C PHE A 54 17.50 9.67 -1.71
N PHE A 55 18.19 8.77 -2.41
CA PHE A 55 18.39 7.39 -1.95
C PHE A 55 19.24 7.33 -0.67
N ALA A 56 20.30 8.13 -0.59
CA ALA A 56 21.13 8.25 0.61
C ALA A 56 20.34 8.84 1.79
N LEU A 57 19.54 9.89 1.56
CA LEU A 57 18.64 10.45 2.58
C LEU A 57 17.61 9.44 3.07
N TYR A 58 17.01 8.67 2.16
CA TYR A 58 16.08 7.60 2.50
C TYR A 58 16.75 6.56 3.42
N LYS A 59 17.97 6.11 3.09
CA LYS A 59 18.72 5.15 3.91
C LYS A 59 19.09 5.68 5.30
N ILE A 60 19.48 6.96 5.40
CA ILE A 60 19.79 7.59 6.68
C ILE A 60 18.52 7.70 7.55
N MET A 61 17.40 8.14 6.97
CA MET A 61 16.10 8.22 7.67
C MET A 61 15.62 6.85 8.17
N THR A 62 15.80 5.78 7.38
CA THR A 62 15.42 4.42 7.82
C THR A 62 16.28 3.90 8.97
N ASN A 63 17.58 4.21 9.00
CA ASN A 63 18.47 3.72 10.07
C ASN A 63 18.31 4.52 11.37
N VAL A 64 18.01 5.83 11.29
CA VAL A 64 17.74 6.67 12.47
C VAL A 64 16.40 6.32 13.14
N ALA A 65 15.44 5.77 12.38
CA ALA A 65 14.16 5.30 12.92
C ALA A 65 14.28 3.98 13.73
N GLN A 66 15.30 3.15 13.49
CA GLN A 66 15.49 1.89 14.22
C GLN A 66 16.26 2.04 15.53
N ASN A 67 17.15 3.02 15.65
CA ASN A 67 17.95 3.24 16.88
C ASN A 67 17.17 3.91 18.02
N LYS A 68 15.95 4.39 17.79
CA LYS A 68 15.06 4.95 18.84
C LYS A 68 14.07 3.96 19.46
N LEU A 69 14.11 2.68 19.09
CA LEU A 69 13.17 1.65 19.57
C LEU A 69 13.82 0.53 20.42
N ASN A 70 15.12 0.62 20.72
CA ASN A 70 15.85 -0.42 21.46
C ASN A 70 16.17 -0.11 22.93
N ASN A 71 15.74 1.05 23.44
CA ASN A 71 15.91 1.40 24.86
C ASN A 71 14.56 1.56 25.56
N GLN A 72 13.79 0.48 25.64
CA GLN A 72 12.75 0.27 26.67
C GLN A 72 12.17 -1.14 26.55
N SER A 73 12.79 -2.12 27.19
CA SER A 73 12.15 -3.41 27.44
C SER A 73 12.74 -4.09 28.68
N SER A 74 12.29 -3.62 29.85
CA SER A 74 12.37 -4.37 31.10
C SER A 74 11.03 -4.29 31.83
N THR A 75 10.01 -4.97 31.31
CA THR A 75 8.82 -5.34 32.11
C THR A 75 8.18 -6.61 31.56
N LYS A 76 8.40 -7.70 32.30
CA LYS A 76 7.56 -8.89 32.56
C LYS A 76 6.67 -9.39 31.41
N GLN A 77 7.07 -10.55 30.87
CA GLN A 77 6.27 -11.38 29.97
C GLN A 77 4.98 -11.88 30.68
N PRO A 78 3.83 -11.98 29.98
CA PRO A 78 2.64 -12.65 30.49
C PRO A 78 2.83 -14.18 30.52
N PRO A 79 2.11 -14.91 31.37
CA PRO A 79 2.27 -16.34 31.57
C PRO A 79 1.97 -17.13 30.28
N GLN A 80 2.92 -17.98 29.91
CA GLN A 80 2.75 -19.02 28.90
C GLN A 80 1.69 -20.01 29.40
N PHE A 81 0.69 -20.32 28.58
CA PHE A 81 -0.23 -21.43 28.88
C PHE A 81 0.54 -22.74 28.79
N VAL A 82 0.96 -23.26 29.94
CA VAL A 82 1.50 -24.62 30.08
C VAL A 82 0.32 -25.58 30.03
N GLY A 83 0.10 -26.20 28.87
CA GLY A 83 -0.71 -27.41 28.79
C GLY A 83 0.00 -28.52 29.57
N LYS A 84 -0.59 -28.96 30.68
CA LYS A 84 -0.16 -30.18 31.38
C LYS A 84 -0.44 -31.38 30.46
N ASN A 85 0.61 -32.00 29.96
CA ASN A 85 0.56 -33.35 29.43
C ASN A 85 1.40 -34.24 30.35
N ASP A 86 0.72 -34.92 31.27
CA ASP A 86 1.29 -36.06 31.98
C ASP A 86 1.37 -37.23 31.00
N ASN A 87 2.55 -37.48 30.44
CA ASN A 87 3.00 -38.82 30.06
C ASN A 87 4.48 -38.79 29.68
N GLN A 88 5.31 -39.37 30.55
CA GLN A 88 6.71 -39.67 30.26
C GLN A 88 6.79 -40.77 29.21
N ASN A 89 7.50 -40.52 28.12
CA ASN A 89 8.12 -41.57 27.31
C ASN A 89 9.50 -41.07 26.83
N PRO A 90 10.62 -41.72 27.20
CA PRO A 90 11.96 -41.18 26.99
C PRO A 90 12.62 -41.56 25.66
N ASP A 91 11.86 -41.89 24.60
CA ASP A 91 12.45 -42.22 23.29
C ASP A 91 11.53 -41.86 22.13
N SER A 92 11.58 -40.61 21.69
CA SER A 92 11.17 -40.25 20.34
C SER A 92 12.09 -39.16 19.81
N LYS A 93 12.99 -39.60 18.92
CA LYS A 93 13.92 -38.78 18.14
C LYS A 93 13.16 -37.64 17.47
N VAL A 94 13.62 -36.41 17.69
CA VAL A 94 13.09 -35.19 17.09
C VAL A 94 13.26 -35.26 15.57
N LEU A 95 12.15 -35.32 14.82
CA LEU A 95 12.16 -34.96 13.41
C LEU A 95 12.26 -33.42 13.30
N PRO A 96 13.08 -32.87 12.39
CA PRO A 96 13.09 -31.43 12.13
C PRO A 96 11.79 -31.08 11.40
N ASN A 97 10.82 -30.55 12.15
CA ASN A 97 9.53 -30.20 11.56
C ASN A 97 9.64 -28.89 10.77
N GLN A 98 9.07 -28.94 9.57
CA GLN A 98 9.19 -27.97 8.50
C GLN A 98 8.46 -26.66 8.86
N ASN A 99 9.14 -25.53 8.66
CA ASN A 99 8.59 -24.18 8.48
C ASN A 99 7.48 -23.75 9.46
N GLU A 100 7.87 -23.26 10.64
CA GLU A 100 7.02 -22.39 11.43
C GLU A 100 6.77 -21.08 10.67
N ASN A 101 5.63 -21.00 9.98
CA ASN A 101 5.08 -19.71 9.59
C ASN A 101 4.75 -18.96 10.88
N ASN A 102 5.70 -18.16 11.36
CA ASN A 102 5.57 -17.37 12.58
C ASN A 102 4.60 -16.20 12.31
N PHE A 103 3.29 -16.48 12.27
CA PHE A 103 2.28 -15.46 12.18
C PHE A 103 2.24 -14.68 13.49
N ILE A 104 2.75 -13.45 13.47
CA ILE A 104 2.61 -12.53 14.59
C ILE A 104 1.12 -12.16 14.70
N VAL A 105 0.38 -12.84 15.57
CA VAL A 105 -1.00 -12.47 15.92
C VAL A 105 -0.93 -11.29 16.88
N ARG A 106 -1.56 -10.17 16.51
CA ARG A 106 -1.74 -9.01 17.38
C ARG A 106 -3.22 -8.84 17.68
N ASN A 107 -3.53 -8.47 18.92
CA ASN A 107 -4.89 -8.05 19.26
C ASN A 107 -5.29 -6.88 18.38
N LEU A 108 -6.54 -6.90 17.96
CA LEU A 108 -7.16 -5.86 17.14
C LEU A 108 -7.10 -4.49 17.83
N TRP A 109 -7.22 -4.49 19.17
CA TRP A 109 -7.09 -3.32 20.02
C TRP A 109 -6.28 -3.62 21.29
N LYS A 110 -5.75 -2.56 21.91
CA LYS A 110 -5.26 -2.63 23.28
C LYS A 110 -6.48 -2.60 24.21
N THR A 111 -6.78 -3.72 24.85
CA THR A 111 -7.94 -3.89 25.73
C THR A 111 -7.49 -4.24 27.15
N ASN A 112 -8.41 -4.08 28.11
CA ASN A 112 -8.28 -4.52 29.50
C ASN A 112 -9.56 -5.26 29.92
N GLU A 113 -9.59 -5.81 31.13
CA GLU A 113 -10.73 -6.59 31.66
C GLU A 113 -12.05 -5.79 31.67
N ASN A 114 -11.97 -4.47 31.78
CA ASN A 114 -13.12 -3.56 31.79
C ASN A 114 -13.52 -3.07 30.40
N THR A 115 -12.85 -3.53 29.34
CA THR A 115 -13.18 -3.11 27.97
C THR A 115 -14.49 -3.77 27.56
N LYS A 116 -15.47 -2.91 27.26
CA LYS A 116 -16.77 -3.29 26.74
C LYS A 116 -16.91 -2.86 25.28
N THR A 117 -17.63 -3.66 24.51
CA THR A 117 -17.86 -3.43 23.08
C THR A 117 -19.32 -3.61 22.72
N ASP A 118 -19.78 -2.90 21.71
CA ASP A 118 -21.11 -3.05 21.15
C ASP A 118 -20.99 -3.63 19.73
N LEU A 119 -21.86 -4.58 19.39
CA LEU A 119 -21.96 -5.23 18.08
C LEU A 119 -23.21 -4.72 17.36
N TYR A 120 -23.01 -4.18 16.16
CA TYR A 120 -24.08 -3.82 15.24
C TYR A 120 -23.98 -4.68 14.00
N VAL A 121 -25.10 -5.31 13.61
CA VAL A 121 -25.20 -6.12 12.41
C VAL A 121 -26.28 -5.53 11.52
N TYR A 122 -25.87 -5.09 10.33
CA TYR A 122 -26.76 -4.55 9.32
C TYR A 122 -26.84 -5.47 8.11
N LEU A 123 -27.94 -5.36 7.38
CA LEU A 123 -28.18 -6.12 6.17
C LEU A 123 -28.51 -5.16 5.03
N SER A 124 -27.69 -5.16 3.97
CA SER A 124 -27.86 -4.28 2.82
C SER A 124 -27.38 -4.93 1.53
N GLU A 125 -27.93 -4.49 0.39
CA GLU A 125 -27.48 -4.88 -0.95
C GLU A 125 -26.19 -4.15 -1.33
N ASN A 126 -25.88 -3.05 -0.65
CA ASN A 126 -24.70 -2.25 -0.90
C ASN A 126 -23.45 -2.92 -0.35
N GLU A 127 -22.42 -3.06 -1.17
CA GLU A 127 -21.16 -3.69 -0.75
C GLU A 127 -20.42 -2.87 0.34
N ILE A 128 -20.61 -1.54 0.31
CA ILE A 128 -20.13 -0.60 1.31
C ILE A 128 -21.36 -0.05 2.03
N PHE A 129 -21.44 -0.27 3.34
CA PHE A 129 -22.58 0.18 4.13
C PHE A 129 -22.52 1.69 4.39
N SER A 130 -23.61 2.39 4.10
CA SER A 130 -23.78 3.83 4.32
C SER A 130 -25.12 4.20 4.95
N GLU A 131 -26.05 3.26 5.05
CA GLU A 131 -27.46 3.47 5.43
C GLU A 131 -27.66 3.39 6.95
N PHE A 132 -26.79 4.04 7.74
CA PHE A 132 -26.81 3.94 9.22
C PHE A 132 -28.05 4.53 9.89
N ASN A 133 -28.78 5.40 9.20
CA ASN A 133 -29.98 6.06 9.71
C ASN A 133 -31.26 5.24 9.43
N ASP A 134 -31.17 4.16 8.65
CA ASP A 134 -32.29 3.29 8.35
C ASP A 134 -32.33 2.12 9.35
N GLU A 135 -33.23 2.22 10.32
CA GLU A 135 -33.42 1.19 11.35
C GLU A 135 -33.85 -0.16 10.76
N SER A 136 -34.49 -0.17 9.58
CA SER A 136 -34.91 -1.42 8.93
C SER A 136 -33.72 -2.28 8.47
N LYS A 137 -32.55 -1.67 8.28
CA LYS A 137 -31.30 -2.36 7.93
C LYS A 137 -30.64 -2.99 9.15
N LEU A 138 -30.93 -2.52 10.36
CA LEU A 138 -30.33 -3.03 11.60
C LEU A 138 -30.97 -4.37 11.95
N LEU A 139 -30.24 -5.46 11.70
CA LEU A 139 -30.68 -6.81 11.98
C LEU A 139 -30.49 -7.16 13.46
N TRP A 140 -29.35 -6.76 14.03
CA TRP A 140 -29.00 -7.09 15.39
C TRP A 140 -28.14 -6.02 16.04
N ASN A 141 -28.44 -5.73 17.30
CA ASN A 141 -27.58 -4.95 18.18
C ASN A 141 -27.39 -5.71 19.50
N ILE A 142 -26.14 -5.79 19.96
CA ILE A 142 -25.76 -6.27 21.29
C ILE A 142 -24.85 -5.23 21.91
N ASN A 143 -25.22 -4.72 23.08
CA ASN A 143 -24.42 -3.74 23.80
C ASN A 143 -23.67 -4.39 24.96
N ASP A 144 -22.65 -3.70 25.47
CA ASP A 144 -21.93 -4.06 26.70
C ASP A 144 -21.26 -5.45 26.68
N ILE A 145 -20.88 -5.97 25.50
CA ILE A 145 -20.14 -7.22 25.39
C ILE A 145 -18.79 -7.06 26.09
N LYS A 146 -18.54 -7.88 27.11
CA LYS A 146 -17.25 -7.91 27.82
C LYS A 146 -16.22 -8.66 26.98
N TYR A 147 -15.13 -7.99 26.63
CA TYR A 147 -14.11 -8.57 25.75
C TYR A 147 -13.44 -9.85 26.30
N HIS A 148 -13.36 -9.98 27.63
CA HIS A 148 -12.68 -11.08 28.32
C HIS A 148 -13.64 -12.17 28.82
N ASP A 149 -14.91 -12.15 28.41
CA ASP A 149 -15.89 -13.14 28.85
C ASP A 149 -16.06 -14.24 27.78
N TYR A 150 -15.21 -15.25 27.86
CA TYR A 150 -15.19 -16.38 26.91
C TYR A 150 -16.30 -17.41 27.16
N ASN A 151 -17.09 -17.26 28.22
CA ASN A 151 -18.16 -18.20 28.57
C ASN A 151 -19.50 -17.81 27.95
N VAL A 152 -19.58 -16.63 27.33
CA VAL A 152 -20.81 -16.10 26.76
C VAL A 152 -20.79 -16.25 25.25
N ASN A 153 -21.77 -16.96 24.72
CA ASN A 153 -22.05 -17.05 23.29
C ASN A 153 -23.31 -16.27 22.97
N TYR A 154 -23.28 -15.53 21.87
CA TYR A 154 -24.43 -14.80 21.36
C TYR A 154 -24.84 -15.42 20.03
N ASP A 155 -26.02 -16.04 20.02
CA ASP A 155 -26.60 -16.64 18.82
C ASP A 155 -28.03 -16.13 18.63
N LYS A 156 -28.38 -15.79 17.39
CA LYS A 156 -29.73 -15.35 17.03
C LYS A 156 -30.07 -15.72 15.60
N GLU A 157 -31.26 -16.27 15.41
CA GLU A 157 -31.79 -16.64 14.10
C GLU A 157 -32.77 -15.57 13.61
N PHE A 158 -32.73 -15.27 12.31
CA PHE A 158 -33.58 -14.26 11.68
C PHE A 158 -34.22 -14.83 10.42
N LYS A 159 -35.52 -14.54 10.25
CA LYS A 159 -36.22 -14.74 8.99
C LYS A 159 -36.30 -13.40 8.28
N VAL A 160 -35.59 -13.27 7.17
CA VAL A 160 -35.52 -12.02 6.40
C VAL A 160 -36.24 -12.21 5.07
N LYS A 161 -37.11 -11.26 4.72
CA LYS A 161 -37.70 -11.19 3.39
C LYS A 161 -36.67 -10.58 2.43
N LEU A 162 -36.29 -11.33 1.41
CA LEU A 162 -35.35 -10.84 0.41
C LEU A 162 -36.05 -9.90 -0.57
N PRO A 163 -35.41 -8.78 -0.95
CA PRO A 163 -35.91 -7.93 -2.03
C PRO A 163 -35.78 -8.64 -3.37
N GLU A 164 -36.63 -8.27 -4.32
CA GLU A 164 -36.69 -8.91 -5.65
C GLU A 164 -35.36 -8.76 -6.42
N SER A 165 -34.64 -7.66 -6.22
CA SER A 165 -33.29 -7.45 -6.75
C SER A 165 -32.31 -8.55 -6.33
N VAL A 166 -32.35 -9.01 -5.07
CA VAL A 166 -31.50 -10.10 -4.57
C VAL A 166 -31.91 -11.45 -5.17
N LEU A 167 -33.21 -11.67 -5.41
CA LEU A 167 -33.70 -12.88 -6.08
C LEU A 167 -33.25 -12.93 -7.56
N ASN A 168 -33.14 -11.77 -8.20
CA ASN A 168 -32.71 -11.62 -9.59
C ASN A 168 -31.17 -11.50 -9.72
N ASN A 169 -30.43 -12.44 -9.12
CA ASN A 169 -28.95 -12.47 -9.09
C ASN A 169 -28.28 -11.30 -8.37
N GLY A 170 -29.01 -10.55 -7.55
CA GLY A 170 -28.43 -9.57 -6.65
C GLY A 170 -27.64 -10.24 -5.52
N THR A 171 -26.76 -9.46 -4.89
CA THR A 171 -26.00 -9.91 -3.72
C THR A 171 -26.53 -9.22 -2.48
N TYR A 172 -26.60 -9.95 -1.37
CA TYR A 172 -26.95 -9.39 -0.07
C TYR A 172 -25.80 -9.55 0.92
N TYR A 173 -25.42 -8.43 1.54
CA TYR A 173 -24.27 -8.33 2.42
C TYR A 173 -24.71 -8.17 3.87
N LEU A 174 -24.07 -8.97 4.72
CA LEU A 174 -24.12 -8.80 6.16
C LEU A 174 -22.94 -7.93 6.58
N HIS A 175 -23.23 -6.78 7.15
CA HIS A 175 -22.24 -5.82 7.64
C HIS A 175 -22.19 -5.88 9.15
N SER A 176 -21.03 -6.25 9.70
CA SER A 176 -20.83 -6.34 11.14
C SER A 176 -19.85 -5.27 11.58
N PHE A 177 -20.28 -4.42 12.51
CA PHE A 177 -19.48 -3.41 13.16
C PHE A 177 -19.31 -3.79 14.63
N LEU A 178 -18.07 -4.01 15.04
CA LEU A 178 -17.72 -4.11 16.44
C LEU A 178 -17.13 -2.77 16.87
N THR A 179 -17.67 -2.19 17.92
CA THR A 179 -17.31 -0.85 18.40
C THR A 179 -16.97 -0.91 19.88
N PHE A 180 -16.20 0.05 20.39
CA PHE A 180 -16.14 0.25 21.84
C PHE A 180 -17.51 0.72 22.34
N SER A 181 -17.87 0.34 23.56
CA SER A 181 -19.21 0.65 24.07
C SER A 181 -19.46 2.16 24.09
N GLY A 182 -20.61 2.57 23.54
CA GLY A 182 -21.00 3.98 23.38
C GLY A 182 -20.39 4.71 22.17
N VAL A 183 -19.58 4.04 21.34
CA VAL A 183 -19.08 4.57 20.07
C VAL A 183 -20.01 4.17 18.94
N SER A 184 -20.58 5.14 18.24
CA SER A 184 -21.44 4.84 17.09
C SER A 184 -20.63 4.33 15.88
N PRO A 185 -21.14 3.35 15.12
CA PRO A 185 -20.54 2.92 13.86
C PRO A 185 -20.78 3.92 12.72
N ASN A 186 -21.70 4.88 12.89
CA ASN A 186 -22.07 5.87 11.88
C ASN A 186 -21.02 7.01 11.83
N PRO A 187 -20.32 7.23 10.70
CA PRO A 187 -19.33 8.30 10.55
C PRO A 187 -19.86 9.72 10.79
N GLN A 188 -21.17 9.93 10.67
CA GLN A 188 -21.82 11.22 10.88
C GLN A 188 -22.18 11.48 12.35
N ASN A 189 -22.07 10.48 13.21
CA ASN A 189 -22.37 10.63 14.64
C ASN A 189 -21.18 11.25 15.39
N SER A 190 -21.46 12.12 16.36
CA SER A 190 -20.43 12.81 17.15
C SER A 190 -19.56 11.87 17.99
N SER A 191 -20.07 10.68 18.36
CA SER A 191 -19.33 9.66 19.11
C SER A 191 -18.44 8.78 18.24
N PHE A 192 -18.47 8.92 16.90
CA PHE A 192 -17.74 8.08 15.98
C PHE A 192 -16.22 8.20 16.16
N ASP A 193 -15.56 7.05 16.33
CA ASP A 193 -14.10 6.96 16.36
C ASP A 193 -13.63 5.75 15.55
N ARG A 194 -13.08 6.02 14.36
CA ARG A 194 -12.58 4.98 13.43
C ARG A 194 -11.56 4.04 14.08
N LYS A 195 -10.78 4.49 15.08
CA LYS A 195 -9.76 3.64 15.74
C LYS A 195 -10.38 2.63 16.70
N LYS A 196 -11.62 2.87 17.14
CA LYS A 196 -12.38 2.03 18.07
C LYS A 196 -13.47 1.22 17.39
N ILE A 197 -13.42 1.13 16.06
CA ILE A 197 -14.42 0.43 15.25
C ILE A 197 -13.70 -0.56 14.34
N THR A 198 -14.21 -1.79 14.33
CA THR A 198 -13.82 -2.82 13.36
C THR A 198 -15.02 -3.16 12.53
N TYR A 199 -14.81 -3.20 11.23
CA TYR A 199 -15.83 -3.53 10.25
C TYR A 199 -15.48 -4.84 9.55
N ASN A 200 -16.45 -5.73 9.46
CA ASN A 200 -16.40 -6.93 8.65
C ASN A 200 -17.63 -6.99 7.74
N LYS A 201 -17.48 -7.56 6.54
CA LYS A 201 -18.60 -7.87 5.67
C LYS A 201 -18.54 -9.31 5.20
N LYS A 202 -19.69 -9.95 5.09
CA LYS A 202 -19.84 -11.26 4.48
C LYS A 202 -20.92 -11.21 3.42
N CYS A 203 -20.59 -11.68 2.22
CA CYS A 203 -21.59 -12.02 1.21
C CYS A 203 -22.27 -13.31 1.64
N LYS A 204 -23.59 -13.29 1.81
CA LYS A 204 -24.34 -14.43 2.36
C LYS A 204 -25.32 -15.05 1.36
N ILE A 205 -25.63 -14.39 0.26
CA ILE A 205 -26.61 -14.87 -0.72
C ILE A 205 -25.99 -14.82 -2.11
N LYS A 206 -25.69 -16.01 -2.63
CA LYS A 206 -25.47 -16.27 -4.06
C LYS A 206 -26.59 -17.21 -4.47
N TYR A 207 -27.58 -16.72 -5.21
CA TYR A 207 -28.55 -17.60 -5.87
C TYR A 207 -27.77 -18.45 -6.89
N ILE A 208 -27.87 -19.77 -6.77
CA ILE A 208 -27.35 -20.76 -7.73
C ILE A 208 -28.57 -21.44 -8.34
#